data_AF-A0A2Y9QVG5-F1
#
_entry.id   AF-A0A2Y9QVG5-F1
#
_cell.length_a   1.000
_cell.length_b   1.000
_cell.length_c   1.000
_cell.angle_alpha   90.00
_cell.angle_beta   90.00
_cell.angle_gamma   90.00
#
_symmetry.space_group_name_H-M   'P 1'
#
loop_
_entity.id
_entity.type
_entity.pdbx_description
1 polymer ?
#
loop_
_entity_poly.entity_id
_entity_poly.type
_entity_poly.pdbx_seq_one_letter_code
_entity_poly.pdbx_strand_id
1 'polypeptide(L)'
;MAKFRRRTCIILSLFILFIFLLMMGLKALRPNTATFGDPFGLDLLPEFRQQIFHLEKKTDSKKSDKINSETNPKNLKSVEITMKPAKPSELNLEELPPLNYYLHVFYYSWYGNPQFDGKYIHWNHPVLEHWDPRIAKNYPQGRHNPPEDIGSSFYPELGSYSSRDPSVIETHMRQMCSASIGVLALSWYPPDSKDENGEPTDDLVPTILDKAHKYNLKVTFHIEPYSNRDDENMYKNVKYIIDNVGPGYIDTSIRPWNTHNTRNRVNGKYYETALSAALQTRPSLISVTSFNEWHEGTQIEKAVPKRTSSTVYLDYRPHKPGLYLELTRKWSEKYSKERATYASDHQSPGLNALIKV
;
A
#
# COMPACT_ATOMS: atom_id res chain seq x y z
N MET A 1 -12.31 0.62 61.82
CA MET A 1 -12.36 0.33 60.36
C MET A 1 -13.55 0.93 59.60
N ALA A 2 -14.73 1.17 60.21
CA ALA A 2 -15.90 1.69 59.49
C ALA A 2 -15.84 3.18 59.07
N LYS A 3 -15.16 4.06 59.84
CA LYS A 3 -15.05 5.50 59.52
C LYS A 3 -14.17 5.82 58.31
N PHE A 4 -13.16 4.98 58.03
CA PHE A 4 -12.23 5.19 56.91
C PHE A 4 -12.89 4.87 55.56
N ARG A 5 -13.61 3.73 55.48
CA ARG A 5 -14.40 3.36 54.29
C ARG A 5 -15.47 4.39 53.92
N ARG A 6 -16.12 5.01 54.92
CA ARG A 6 -17.14 6.03 54.67
C ARG A 6 -16.56 7.31 54.05
N ARG A 7 -15.37 7.75 54.47
CA ARG A 7 -14.69 8.92 53.88
C ARG A 7 -14.23 8.65 52.44
N THR A 8 -13.68 7.48 52.16
CA THR A 8 -13.27 7.11 50.80
C THR A 8 -14.45 6.99 49.84
N CYS A 9 -15.58 6.40 50.28
CA CYS A 9 -16.80 6.34 49.47
C CYS A 9 -17.38 7.73 49.20
N ILE A 10 -17.38 8.64 50.18
CA ILE A 10 -17.86 10.02 49.97
C ILE A 10 -16.98 10.76 48.95
N ILE A 11 -15.65 10.62 49.04
CA ILE A 11 -14.72 11.24 48.09
C ILE A 11 -14.92 10.66 46.67
N LEU A 12 -15.10 9.35 46.55
CA LEU A 12 -15.35 8.69 45.26
C LEU A 12 -16.68 9.13 44.65
N SER A 13 -17.75 9.24 45.45
CA SER A 13 -19.05 9.73 45.00
C SER A 13 -19.00 11.19 44.56
N LEU A 14 -18.27 12.05 45.28
CA LEU A 14 -18.07 13.45 44.88
C LEU A 14 -17.25 13.57 43.60
N PHE A 15 -16.25 12.70 43.40
CA PHE A 15 -15.45 12.67 42.18
C PHE A 15 -16.27 12.22 40.96
N ILE A 16 -17.12 11.20 41.11
CA ILE A 16 -18.04 10.75 40.06
C ILE A 16 -19.06 11.86 39.72
N LEU A 17 -19.59 12.54 40.73
CA LEU A 17 -20.52 13.66 40.53
C LEU A 17 -19.84 14.82 39.78
N PHE A 18 -18.58 15.12 40.10
CA PHE A 18 -17.80 16.14 39.40
C PHE A 18 -17.58 15.78 37.92
N ILE A 19 -17.24 14.52 37.62
CA ILE A 19 -17.12 14.06 36.22
C ILE A 19 -18.45 14.21 35.48
N PHE A 20 -19.56 13.84 36.10
CA PHE A 20 -20.89 13.98 35.51
C PHE A 20 -21.26 15.44 35.22
N LEU A 21 -21.01 16.34 36.15
CA LEU A 21 -21.23 17.78 35.97
C LEU A 21 -20.34 18.36 34.87
N LEU A 22 -19.09 17.90 34.77
CA LEU A 22 -18.16 18.31 33.73
C LEU A 22 -18.62 17.83 32.34
N MET A 23 -19.10 16.58 32.24
CA MET A 23 -19.67 16.03 31.01
C MET A 23 -20.95 16.76 30.59
N MET A 24 -21.81 17.13 31.53
CA MET A 24 -23.02 17.91 31.24
C MET A 24 -22.69 19.34 30.80
N GLY A 25 -21.70 19.98 31.43
CA GLY A 25 -21.21 21.29 31.01
C GLY A 25 -20.61 21.27 29.61
N LEU A 26 -19.78 20.26 29.29
CA LEU A 26 -19.23 20.04 27.95
C LEU A 26 -20.31 19.76 26.90
N LYS A 27 -21.39 19.06 27.28
CA LYS A 27 -22.54 18.80 26.40
C LYS A 27 -23.36 20.07 26.14
N ALA A 28 -23.48 20.97 27.11
CA ALA A 28 -24.19 22.25 26.98
C ALA A 28 -23.42 23.30 26.15
N LEU A 29 -22.11 23.13 26.00
CA LEU A 29 -21.24 23.99 25.17
C LEU A 29 -21.19 23.57 23.69
N ARG A 30 -21.95 22.54 23.28
CA ARG A 30 -21.98 22.07 21.90
C ARG A 30 -22.99 22.89 21.08
N PRO A 31 -22.60 23.53 19.96
CA PRO A 31 -23.54 24.21 19.08
C PRO A 31 -24.51 23.19 18.42
N ASN A 32 -25.79 23.54 18.32
CA ASN A 32 -26.88 22.74 17.76
C ASN A 32 -26.82 22.56 16.21
N THR A 33 -25.65 22.25 15.64
CA THR A 33 -25.51 21.90 14.21
C THR A 33 -24.43 20.84 13.97
N ALA A 34 -24.34 19.83 14.84
CA ALA A 34 -23.55 18.63 14.57
C ALA A 34 -24.41 17.39 14.79
N THR A 35 -25.26 17.08 13.80
CA THR A 35 -25.90 15.78 13.65
C THR A 35 -24.83 14.76 13.30
N PHE A 36 -24.37 14.02 14.31
CA PHE A 36 -23.82 12.69 14.08
C PHE A 36 -25.02 11.80 13.72
N GLY A 37 -25.17 11.51 12.43
CA GLY A 37 -26.18 10.57 11.93
C GLY A 37 -25.88 9.14 12.38
N ASP A 38 -26.94 8.37 12.62
CA ASP A 38 -26.94 6.98 13.08
C ASP A 38 -26.02 6.04 12.27
N PRO A 39 -25.50 4.97 12.90
CA PRO A 39 -24.88 3.88 12.17
C PRO A 39 -25.97 3.10 11.44
N PHE A 40 -25.68 2.67 10.21
CA PHE A 40 -26.56 1.90 9.32
C PHE A 40 -27.60 2.74 8.54
N GLY A 41 -27.17 3.17 7.35
CA GLY A 41 -28.05 3.72 6.31
C GLY A 41 -28.97 2.65 5.74
N LEU A 42 -30.09 2.40 6.42
CA LEU A 42 -31.20 1.57 5.96
C LEU A 42 -32.25 2.33 5.13
N ASP A 43 -31.95 3.54 4.64
CA ASP A 43 -32.97 4.40 4.00
C ASP A 43 -32.61 4.95 2.62
N LEU A 44 -31.69 4.30 1.90
CA LEU A 44 -31.34 4.69 0.53
C LEU A 44 -31.65 3.58 -0.49
N LEU A 45 -32.87 3.05 -0.53
CA LEU A 45 -33.32 2.21 -1.67
C LEU A 45 -34.85 2.24 -1.88
N PRO A 46 -35.40 3.19 -2.66
CA PRO A 46 -36.68 2.98 -3.35
C PRO A 46 -36.50 2.33 -4.74
N GLU A 47 -35.33 2.47 -5.37
CA GLU A 47 -35.16 2.18 -6.80
C GLU A 47 -34.65 0.75 -7.09
N PHE A 48 -34.04 0.04 -6.14
CA PHE A 48 -33.53 -1.33 -6.36
C PHE A 48 -34.59 -2.44 -6.29
N ARG A 49 -35.81 -2.14 -5.82
CA ARG A 49 -36.86 -3.17 -5.67
C ARG A 49 -37.54 -3.52 -6.99
N GLN A 50 -37.49 -2.65 -8.00
CA GLN A 50 -38.11 -2.92 -9.31
C GLN A 50 -37.24 -3.78 -10.23
N GLN A 51 -35.92 -3.76 -10.06
CA GLN A 51 -34.99 -4.44 -10.98
C GLN A 51 -34.77 -5.92 -10.63
N ILE A 52 -34.98 -6.30 -9.36
CA ILE A 52 -34.86 -7.70 -8.90
C ILE A 52 -36.05 -8.55 -9.38
N PHE A 53 -37.26 -7.98 -9.47
CA PHE A 53 -38.45 -8.70 -9.93
C PHE A 53 -38.45 -9.02 -11.44
N HIS A 54 -37.62 -8.34 -12.23
CA HIS A 54 -37.56 -8.55 -13.68
C HIS A 54 -36.52 -9.58 -14.12
N LEU A 55 -35.53 -9.90 -13.28
CA LEU A 55 -34.43 -10.80 -13.64
C LEU A 55 -34.68 -12.26 -13.23
N GLU A 56 -35.57 -12.51 -12.27
CA GLU A 56 -35.88 -13.86 -11.78
C GLU A 56 -36.79 -14.68 -12.71
N LYS A 57 -37.34 -14.08 -13.77
CA LYS A 57 -38.34 -14.73 -14.64
C LYS A 57 -37.77 -15.36 -15.92
N LYS A 58 -36.44 -15.44 -16.08
CA LYS A 58 -35.84 -15.76 -17.39
C LYS A 58 -34.62 -16.68 -17.35
N THR A 59 -34.66 -17.76 -16.59
CA THR A 59 -33.80 -18.93 -16.86
C THR A 59 -34.41 -20.18 -16.27
N ASP A 60 -35.33 -20.78 -17.02
CA ASP A 60 -35.87 -22.11 -16.76
C ASP A 60 -36.11 -22.76 -18.12
N SER A 61 -35.25 -23.72 -18.51
CA SER A 61 -35.46 -24.69 -19.60
C SER A 61 -34.17 -25.45 -19.97
N LYS A 62 -34.09 -26.73 -19.52
CA LYS A 62 -33.82 -27.98 -20.28
C LYS A 62 -32.75 -27.98 -21.39
N LYS A 63 -31.89 -28.99 -21.60
CA LYS A 63 -31.93 -30.42 -21.22
C LYS A 63 -30.56 -31.09 -21.53
N SER A 64 -30.33 -32.21 -20.84
CA SER A 64 -29.47 -33.36 -21.10
C SER A 64 -28.97 -33.64 -22.53
N ASP A 65 -27.81 -34.31 -22.64
CA ASP A 65 -27.77 -35.73 -23.07
C ASP A 65 -26.46 -36.44 -22.65
N LYS A 66 -26.62 -37.70 -22.23
CA LYS A 66 -25.60 -38.63 -21.71
C LYS A 66 -25.57 -39.88 -22.61
N ILE A 67 -24.35 -40.28 -22.99
CA ILE A 67 -23.78 -41.65 -23.10
C ILE A 67 -24.27 -42.61 -24.21
N ASN A 68 -23.30 -43.14 -24.98
CA ASN A 68 -22.97 -44.57 -25.17
C ASN A 68 -21.61 -44.65 -25.93
N SER A 69 -20.52 -45.10 -25.28
CA SER A 69 -19.99 -46.47 -25.17
C SER A 69 -19.14 -46.91 -26.37
N GLU A 70 -17.84 -47.11 -26.18
CA GLU A 70 -17.14 -48.38 -26.45
C GLU A 70 -15.63 -48.31 -26.19
N THR A 71 -15.12 -49.43 -25.69
CA THR A 71 -13.80 -49.66 -25.11
C THR A 71 -12.89 -50.28 -26.17
N ASN A 72 -11.65 -49.79 -26.35
CA ASN A 72 -10.58 -50.63 -26.91
C ASN A 72 -9.19 -50.14 -26.45
N PRO A 73 -8.41 -50.94 -25.70
CA PRO A 73 -7.10 -50.54 -25.21
C PRO A 73 -6.01 -51.08 -26.13
N LYS A 74 -5.24 -50.20 -26.79
CA LYS A 74 -3.91 -50.49 -27.36
C LYS A 74 -3.31 -49.23 -28.00
N ASN A 75 -2.41 -48.58 -27.26
CA ASN A 75 -1.18 -47.91 -27.72
C ASN A 75 -0.76 -46.83 -26.73
N LEU A 76 -0.08 -47.26 -25.66
CA LEU A 76 0.76 -46.38 -24.87
C LEU A 76 2.07 -46.20 -25.65
N LYS A 77 2.22 -45.08 -26.36
CA LYS A 77 3.53 -44.60 -26.80
C LYS A 77 3.78 -43.26 -26.12
N SER A 78 4.81 -43.29 -25.28
CA SER A 78 5.44 -42.15 -24.60
C SER A 78 5.70 -41.01 -25.58
N VAL A 79 4.93 -39.91 -25.44
CA VAL A 79 5.27 -38.64 -26.04
C VAL A 79 6.22 -37.94 -25.09
N GLU A 80 7.50 -38.02 -25.42
CA GLU A 80 8.56 -37.24 -24.80
C GLU A 80 8.33 -35.76 -25.19
N ILE A 81 7.75 -34.99 -24.27
CA ILE A 81 7.57 -33.54 -24.46
C ILE A 81 8.92 -32.90 -24.20
N THR A 82 9.74 -32.76 -25.25
CA THR A 82 10.91 -31.90 -25.23
C THR A 82 10.42 -30.45 -25.14
N MET A 83 10.26 -29.93 -23.92
CA MET A 83 10.05 -28.49 -23.70
C MET A 83 11.33 -27.76 -24.11
N LYS A 84 11.31 -27.14 -25.29
CA LYS A 84 12.27 -26.08 -25.63
C LYS A 84 12.07 -24.94 -24.63
N PRO A 85 13.15 -24.38 -24.03
CA PRO A 85 13.02 -23.22 -23.17
C PRO A 85 12.50 -22.05 -24.02
N ALA A 86 11.39 -21.45 -23.58
CA ALA A 86 10.87 -20.24 -24.18
C ALA A 86 11.92 -19.13 -24.00
N LYS A 87 12.39 -18.60 -25.12
CA LYS A 87 13.26 -17.41 -25.18
C LYS A 87 12.51 -16.26 -24.47
N PRO A 88 13.15 -15.47 -23.59
CA PRO A 88 12.49 -14.29 -23.02
C PRO A 88 12.17 -13.35 -24.18
N SER A 89 10.89 -13.11 -24.45
CA SER A 89 10.49 -12.07 -25.39
C SER A 89 11.01 -10.74 -24.84
N GLU A 90 11.94 -10.11 -25.56
CA GLU A 90 12.35 -8.73 -25.28
C GLU A 90 11.07 -7.87 -25.26
N LEU A 91 10.80 -7.25 -24.12
CA LEU A 91 9.65 -6.38 -23.94
C LEU A 91 9.77 -5.22 -24.92
N ASN A 92 8.76 -5.04 -25.75
CA ASN A 92 8.64 -3.82 -26.53
C ASN A 92 8.23 -2.69 -25.58
N LEU A 93 9.19 -1.86 -25.16
CA LEU A 93 8.95 -0.73 -24.26
C LEU A 93 7.89 0.24 -24.80
N GLU A 94 7.63 0.21 -26.11
CA GLU A 94 6.58 0.99 -26.78
C GLU A 94 5.14 0.54 -26.44
N GLU A 95 4.95 -0.68 -25.90
CA GLU A 95 3.62 -1.17 -25.48
C GLU A 95 3.26 -0.80 -24.04
N LEU A 96 4.20 -0.23 -23.26
CA LEU A 96 3.93 0.19 -21.89
C LEU A 96 3.12 1.50 -21.86
N PRO A 97 2.18 1.66 -20.91
CA PRO A 97 1.41 2.89 -20.81
C PRO A 97 2.34 4.05 -20.40
N PRO A 98 1.99 5.31 -20.74
CA PRO A 98 2.79 6.46 -20.34
C PRO A 98 2.89 6.55 -18.81
N LEU A 99 4.08 6.91 -18.33
CA LEU A 99 4.36 7.07 -16.91
C LEU A 99 3.90 8.44 -16.41
N ASN A 100 3.34 8.48 -15.21
CA ASN A 100 2.99 9.74 -14.55
C ASN A 100 4.02 10.06 -13.46
N TYR A 101 4.95 10.98 -13.78
CA TYR A 101 5.99 11.41 -12.83
C TYR A 101 5.47 12.27 -11.68
N TYR A 102 4.19 12.61 -11.66
CA TYR A 102 3.54 13.25 -10.50
C TYR A 102 2.89 12.22 -9.56
N LEU A 103 2.98 10.93 -9.89
CA LEU A 103 2.50 9.82 -9.08
C LEU A 103 3.69 9.04 -8.51
N HIS A 104 3.82 9.09 -7.20
CA HIS A 104 4.87 8.40 -6.44
C HIS A 104 4.29 7.16 -5.75
N VAL A 105 5.10 6.13 -5.51
CA VAL A 105 4.71 4.96 -4.70
C VAL A 105 5.79 4.63 -3.67
N PHE A 106 5.43 4.40 -2.41
CA PHE A 106 6.38 3.93 -1.40
C PHE A 106 6.82 2.50 -1.67
N TYR A 107 8.13 2.25 -1.65
CA TYR A 107 8.73 0.97 -2.05
C TYR A 107 9.75 0.50 -1.00
N TYR A 108 9.69 -0.77 -0.64
CA TYR A 108 10.50 -1.38 0.41
C TYR A 108 11.44 -2.44 -0.16
N SER A 109 12.72 -2.35 0.19
CA SER A 109 13.83 -3.16 -0.35
C SER A 109 14.42 -4.14 0.69
N TRP A 110 13.66 -4.47 1.73
CA TRP A 110 14.15 -5.16 2.93
C TRP A 110 13.84 -6.67 2.98
N TYR A 111 13.16 -7.24 1.99
CA TYR A 111 12.75 -8.63 2.01
C TYR A 111 13.93 -9.54 1.65
N GLY A 112 14.10 -10.65 2.37
CA GLY A 112 15.21 -11.58 2.12
C GLY A 112 14.81 -13.04 2.25
N ASN A 113 15.51 -13.92 1.55
CA ASN A 113 15.29 -15.37 1.58
C ASN A 113 16.60 -16.19 1.60
N PRO A 114 16.55 -17.49 1.95
CA PRO A 114 17.76 -18.31 2.06
C PRO A 114 18.61 -18.39 0.79
N GLN A 115 18.01 -18.24 -0.39
CA GLN A 115 18.73 -18.39 -1.66
C GLN A 115 19.64 -17.19 -1.95
N PHE A 116 19.20 -15.97 -1.65
CA PHE A 116 19.95 -14.74 -1.96
C PHE A 116 20.58 -14.10 -0.73
N ASP A 117 20.02 -14.32 0.46
CA ASP A 117 20.37 -13.63 1.69
C ASP A 117 20.88 -14.60 2.79
N GLY A 118 20.87 -15.91 2.51
CA GLY A 118 21.27 -16.97 3.45
C GLY A 118 20.26 -17.25 4.57
N LYS A 119 19.27 -16.39 4.77
CA LYS A 119 18.17 -16.53 5.73
C LYS A 119 16.93 -15.76 5.27
N TYR A 120 15.78 -16.04 5.86
CA TYR A 120 14.63 -15.15 5.71
C TYR A 120 14.85 -13.85 6.49
N ILE A 121 14.47 -12.74 5.86
CA ILE A 121 14.50 -11.38 6.44
C ILE A 121 13.15 -10.74 6.12
N HIS A 122 12.55 -10.05 7.09
CA HIS A 122 11.17 -9.52 7.08
C HIS A 122 10.06 -10.56 6.92
N TRP A 123 10.16 -11.57 6.06
CA TRP A 123 9.13 -12.61 5.93
C TRP A 123 8.91 -13.40 7.22
N ASN A 124 9.99 -13.65 7.96
CA ASN A 124 9.99 -14.31 9.27
C ASN A 124 9.84 -13.30 10.42
N HIS A 125 9.05 -12.24 10.24
CA HIS A 125 8.86 -11.18 11.23
C HIS A 125 8.40 -11.74 12.60
N PRO A 126 8.83 -11.17 13.74
CA PRO A 126 8.24 -11.50 15.03
C PRO A 126 6.82 -10.95 15.14
N VAL A 127 5.96 -11.64 15.89
CA VAL A 127 4.71 -11.04 16.36
C VAL A 127 5.05 -10.03 17.45
N LEU A 128 4.73 -8.76 17.22
CA LEU A 128 5.04 -7.69 18.17
C LEU A 128 4.18 -7.82 19.44
N GLU A 129 4.84 -7.76 20.59
CA GLU A 129 4.15 -7.87 21.87
C GLU A 129 3.37 -6.61 22.20
N HIS A 130 2.15 -6.78 22.72
CA HIS A 130 1.40 -5.67 23.28
C HIS A 130 2.10 -5.16 24.56
N TRP A 131 2.22 -3.84 24.71
CA TRP A 131 2.91 -3.20 25.84
C TRP A 131 2.37 -3.58 27.23
N ASP A 132 1.09 -3.98 27.33
CA ASP A 132 0.50 -4.58 28.52
C ASP A 132 0.65 -6.12 28.50
N PRO A 133 1.45 -6.72 29.39
CA PRO A 133 1.68 -8.18 29.43
C PRO A 133 0.41 -9.00 29.67
N ARG A 134 -0.60 -8.40 30.30
CA ARG A 134 -1.89 -9.07 30.57
C ARG A 134 -2.70 -9.27 29.31
N ILE A 135 -2.47 -8.43 28.30
CA ILE A 135 -3.06 -8.52 26.97
C ILE A 135 -2.19 -9.40 26.08
N ALA A 136 -0.85 -9.22 26.11
CA ALA A 136 0.10 -9.95 25.28
C ALA A 136 -0.07 -11.49 25.38
N LYS A 137 -0.27 -12.02 26.59
CA LYS A 137 -0.46 -13.47 26.83
C LYS A 137 -1.65 -14.12 26.10
N ASN A 138 -2.59 -13.31 25.58
CA ASN A 138 -3.77 -13.82 24.88
C ASN A 138 -3.56 -13.89 23.35
N TYR A 139 -2.41 -13.43 22.85
CA TYR A 139 -2.10 -13.40 21.42
C TYR A 139 -0.93 -14.35 21.09
N PRO A 140 -0.81 -14.78 19.83
CA PRO A 140 0.35 -15.57 19.38
C PRO A 140 1.67 -14.86 19.67
N GLN A 141 2.69 -15.63 19.99
CA GLN A 141 4.05 -15.15 20.22
C GLN A 141 5.03 -15.89 19.30
N GLY A 142 6.22 -15.33 19.13
CA GLY A 142 7.29 -15.91 18.32
C GLY A 142 7.40 -15.27 16.95
N ARG A 143 8.03 -15.99 16.01
CA ARG A 143 8.28 -15.52 14.64
C ARG A 143 7.51 -16.38 13.65
N HIS A 144 7.10 -15.75 12.55
CA HIS A 144 6.57 -16.47 11.40
C HIS A 144 7.63 -17.42 10.81
N ASN A 145 7.19 -18.53 10.21
CA ASN A 145 8.07 -19.55 9.61
C ASN A 145 7.87 -19.72 8.09
N PRO A 146 8.55 -18.90 7.26
CA PRO A 146 8.45 -18.98 5.81
C PRO A 146 8.99 -20.32 5.26
N PRO A 147 8.54 -20.77 4.07
CA PRO A 147 7.74 -20.01 3.11
C PRO A 147 6.22 -20.09 3.35
N GLU A 148 5.73 -21.06 4.13
CA GLU A 148 4.28 -21.29 4.27
C GLU A 148 3.61 -20.31 5.24
N ASP A 149 4.33 -19.87 6.27
CA ASP A 149 3.87 -18.91 7.28
C ASP A 149 4.74 -17.64 7.21
N ILE A 150 4.18 -16.55 6.68
CA ILE A 150 4.88 -15.26 6.53
C ILE A 150 4.21 -14.18 7.36
N GLY A 151 4.97 -13.16 7.76
CA GLY A 151 4.48 -11.98 8.47
C GLY A 151 3.67 -11.03 7.58
N SER A 152 2.57 -11.51 7.00
CA SER A 152 1.66 -10.76 6.15
C SER A 152 0.26 -11.40 6.16
N SER A 153 -0.77 -10.59 5.98
CA SER A 153 -2.15 -11.10 5.82
C SER A 153 -2.45 -11.58 4.39
N PHE A 154 -1.65 -11.15 3.41
CA PHE A 154 -1.73 -11.54 1.99
C PHE A 154 -0.48 -12.32 1.57
N TYR A 155 -0.55 -13.06 0.46
CA TYR A 155 0.60 -13.82 -0.05
C TYR A 155 1.05 -13.30 -1.43
N PRO A 156 2.33 -12.93 -1.62
CA PRO A 156 2.84 -12.40 -2.90
C PRO A 156 2.76 -13.40 -4.05
N GLU A 157 2.48 -12.93 -5.26
CA GLU A 157 2.61 -13.74 -6.50
C GLU A 157 4.05 -14.26 -6.68
N LEU A 158 5.04 -13.49 -6.23
CA LEU A 158 6.45 -13.83 -6.24
C LEU A 158 6.91 -14.68 -5.04
N GLY A 159 6.00 -15.05 -4.13
CA GLY A 159 6.30 -15.79 -2.90
C GLY A 159 7.13 -14.99 -1.89
N SER A 160 7.81 -15.69 -0.97
CA SER A 160 8.76 -15.08 -0.01
C SER A 160 10.08 -14.72 -0.71
N TYR A 161 10.00 -13.72 -1.58
CA TYR A 161 11.07 -13.29 -2.46
C TYR A 161 12.23 -12.59 -1.73
N SER A 162 13.35 -12.42 -2.43
CA SER A 162 14.43 -11.53 -1.99
C SER A 162 14.36 -10.22 -2.75
N SER A 163 14.46 -9.10 -2.05
CA SER A 163 14.66 -7.77 -2.63
C SER A 163 16.01 -7.63 -3.32
N ARG A 164 16.96 -8.55 -3.06
CA ARG A 164 18.27 -8.63 -3.73
C ARG A 164 18.23 -9.42 -5.04
N ASP A 165 17.15 -10.14 -5.32
CA ASP A 165 16.99 -10.87 -6.58
C ASP A 165 16.73 -9.88 -7.74
N PRO A 166 17.63 -9.76 -8.73
CA PRO A 166 17.45 -8.81 -9.84
C PRO A 166 16.19 -9.07 -10.68
N SER A 167 15.70 -10.31 -10.70
CA SER A 167 14.48 -10.69 -11.43
C SER A 167 13.21 -10.20 -10.73
N VAL A 168 13.24 -10.15 -9.39
CA VAL A 168 12.18 -9.57 -8.54
C VAL A 168 12.14 -8.06 -8.75
N ILE A 169 13.28 -7.37 -8.64
CA ILE A 169 13.37 -5.92 -8.89
C ILE A 169 12.85 -5.60 -10.29
N GLU A 170 13.25 -6.37 -11.31
CA GLU A 170 12.78 -6.19 -12.68
C GLU A 170 11.27 -6.42 -12.83
N THR A 171 10.71 -7.41 -12.13
CA THR A 171 9.27 -7.64 -12.10
C THR A 171 8.54 -6.49 -11.41
N HIS A 172 9.10 -5.91 -10.35
CA HIS A 172 8.54 -4.74 -9.68
C HIS A 172 8.50 -3.53 -10.61
N MET A 173 9.58 -3.25 -11.34
CA MET A 173 9.61 -2.16 -12.33
C MET A 173 8.51 -2.33 -13.38
N ARG A 174 8.34 -3.56 -13.91
CA ARG A 174 7.25 -3.86 -14.85
C ARG A 174 5.87 -3.62 -14.25
N GLN A 175 5.65 -4.03 -13.00
CA GLN A 175 4.38 -3.80 -12.31
C GLN A 175 4.11 -2.30 -12.13
N MET A 176 5.10 -1.50 -11.73
CA MET A 176 4.98 -0.04 -11.61
C MET A 176 4.71 0.64 -12.95
N CYS A 177 5.41 0.26 -14.02
CA CYS A 177 5.11 0.74 -15.37
C CYS A 177 3.68 0.37 -15.78
N SER A 178 3.26 -0.87 -15.49
CA SER A 178 1.88 -1.29 -15.75
C SER A 178 0.85 -0.50 -14.92
N ALA A 179 1.24 0.15 -13.83
CA ALA A 179 0.37 1.01 -13.04
C ALA A 179 0.45 2.50 -13.45
N SER A 180 1.21 2.83 -14.52
CA SER A 180 1.51 4.22 -14.93
C SER A 180 2.10 5.07 -13.80
N ILE A 181 2.88 4.45 -12.92
CA ILE A 181 3.63 5.14 -11.85
C ILE A 181 4.97 5.59 -12.43
N GLY A 182 5.37 6.84 -12.19
CA GLY A 182 6.64 7.37 -12.68
C GLY A 182 7.77 7.41 -11.64
N VAL A 183 7.44 7.38 -10.35
CA VAL A 183 8.43 7.56 -9.27
C VAL A 183 8.22 6.52 -8.17
N LEU A 184 9.28 5.82 -7.77
CA LEU A 184 9.29 5.00 -6.56
C LEU A 184 10.04 5.75 -5.44
N ALA A 185 9.38 5.86 -4.28
CA ALA A 185 9.91 6.44 -3.06
C ALA A 185 10.49 5.32 -2.19
N LEU A 186 11.79 5.10 -2.31
CA LEU A 186 12.52 4.00 -1.69
C LEU A 186 12.68 4.25 -0.18
N SER A 187 12.14 3.35 0.65
CA SER A 187 12.45 3.30 2.08
C SER A 187 13.95 3.17 2.29
N TRP A 188 14.53 4.08 3.06
CA TRP A 188 15.98 4.22 3.18
C TRP A 188 16.41 4.45 4.62
N TYR A 189 17.37 3.62 5.03
CA TYR A 189 18.20 3.79 6.22
C TYR A 189 19.63 4.15 5.78
N PRO A 190 20.39 4.92 6.58
CA PRO A 190 21.81 5.16 6.32
C PRO A 190 22.62 3.87 6.15
N PRO A 191 23.78 3.93 5.48
CA PRO A 191 24.71 2.81 5.43
C PRO A 191 24.96 2.24 6.82
N ASP A 192 25.04 0.90 6.91
CA ASP A 192 25.21 0.14 8.17
C ASP A 192 24.07 0.29 9.20
N SER A 193 23.03 1.05 8.89
CA SER A 193 21.79 1.14 9.68
C SER A 193 20.69 0.29 9.04
N LYS A 194 19.70 -0.05 9.86
CA LYS A 194 18.56 -0.88 9.50
C LYS A 194 17.40 -0.67 10.47
N ASP A 195 16.21 -1.14 10.11
CA ASP A 195 15.16 -1.32 11.10
C ASP A 195 15.47 -2.48 12.07
N GLU A 196 14.67 -2.60 13.12
CA GLU A 196 14.87 -3.57 14.20
C GLU A 196 14.77 -5.05 13.77
N ASN A 197 14.17 -5.33 12.62
CA ASN A 197 13.84 -6.66 12.11
C ASN A 197 14.55 -7.01 10.79
N GLY A 198 15.26 -6.06 10.19
CA GLY A 198 15.91 -6.18 8.90
C GLY A 198 17.43 -6.36 8.91
N GLU A 199 18.02 -6.02 7.76
CA GLU A 199 19.46 -5.88 7.50
C GLU A 199 19.69 -4.59 6.69
N PRO A 200 20.93 -4.05 6.61
CA PRO A 200 21.18 -2.83 5.84
C PRO A 200 20.82 -3.00 4.36
N THR A 201 20.20 -1.96 3.77
CA THR A 201 19.65 -2.00 2.40
C THR A 201 20.26 -0.98 1.43
N ASP A 202 21.10 -0.06 1.91
CA ASP A 202 21.71 0.99 1.06
C ASP A 202 22.53 0.42 -0.11
N ASP A 203 23.14 -0.74 0.08
CA ASP A 203 23.91 -1.43 -0.95
C ASP A 203 23.07 -1.89 -2.16
N LEU A 204 21.74 -1.95 -2.02
CA LEU A 204 20.81 -2.24 -3.12
C LEU A 204 20.44 -1.01 -3.95
N VAL A 205 20.66 0.20 -3.45
CA VAL A 205 20.26 1.46 -4.11
C VAL A 205 20.80 1.56 -5.54
N PRO A 206 22.08 1.25 -5.84
CA PRO A 206 22.59 1.32 -7.22
C PRO A 206 21.86 0.37 -8.17
N THR A 207 21.59 -0.88 -7.73
CA THR A 207 20.88 -1.87 -8.56
C THR A 207 19.44 -1.43 -8.82
N ILE A 208 18.77 -0.84 -7.82
CA ILE A 208 17.41 -0.32 -7.97
C ILE A 208 17.39 0.87 -8.94
N LEU A 209 18.37 1.77 -8.88
CA LEU A 209 18.52 2.90 -9.81
C LEU A 209 18.72 2.42 -11.25
N ASP A 210 19.60 1.45 -11.48
CA ASP A 210 19.86 0.87 -12.81
C ASP A 210 18.60 0.23 -13.40
N LYS A 211 17.87 -0.55 -12.59
CA LYS A 211 16.62 -1.18 -13.01
C LYS A 211 15.53 -0.14 -13.24
N ALA A 212 15.40 0.88 -12.38
CA ALA A 212 14.44 1.96 -12.59
C ALA A 212 14.74 2.72 -13.89
N HIS A 213 16.01 3.02 -14.17
CA HIS A 213 16.44 3.68 -15.40
C HIS A 213 16.07 2.88 -16.65
N LYS A 214 16.31 1.56 -16.66
CA LYS A 214 15.92 0.65 -17.76
C LYS A 214 14.42 0.76 -18.12
N TYR A 215 13.57 1.06 -17.15
CA TYR A 215 12.12 1.17 -17.31
C TYR A 215 11.61 2.62 -17.30
N ASN A 216 12.51 3.60 -17.41
CA ASN A 216 12.24 5.04 -17.37
C ASN A 216 11.55 5.53 -16.08
N LEU A 217 11.64 4.76 -14.99
CA LEU A 217 11.18 5.17 -13.67
C LEU A 217 12.21 6.08 -13.00
N LYS A 218 11.75 6.90 -12.05
CA LYS A 218 12.60 7.71 -11.17
C LYS A 218 12.58 7.15 -9.75
N VAL A 219 13.65 7.40 -9.00
CA VAL A 219 13.79 7.01 -7.60
C VAL A 219 13.92 8.28 -6.77
N THR A 220 13.16 8.35 -5.67
CA THR A 220 13.34 9.31 -4.58
C THR A 220 13.49 8.55 -3.27
N PHE A 221 13.92 9.23 -2.20
CA PHE A 221 14.24 8.58 -0.92
C PHE A 221 13.22 8.93 0.16
N HIS A 222 12.66 7.90 0.79
CA HIS A 222 11.84 7.98 2.00
C HIS A 222 12.75 7.70 3.21
N ILE A 223 13.17 8.76 3.89
CA ILE A 223 14.13 8.66 5.00
C ILE A 223 13.45 8.15 6.28
N GLU A 224 13.77 6.92 6.66
CA GLU A 224 13.17 6.23 7.80
C GLU A 224 13.63 6.82 9.15
N PRO A 225 12.92 6.54 10.26
CA PRO A 225 13.35 6.93 11.58
C PRO A 225 14.48 6.02 12.09
N TYR A 226 15.72 6.35 11.76
CA TYR A 226 16.91 5.68 12.30
C TYR A 226 17.29 6.22 13.69
N SER A 227 18.04 5.41 14.46
CA SER A 227 18.45 5.76 15.82
C SER A 227 19.23 7.08 15.86
N ASN A 228 18.90 7.92 16.84
CA ASN A 228 19.51 9.24 17.04
C ASN A 228 19.41 10.20 15.85
N ARG A 229 18.43 10.04 14.94
CA ARG A 229 18.20 10.97 13.83
C ARG A 229 18.01 12.40 14.33
N ASP A 230 18.89 13.30 13.89
CA ASP A 230 18.92 14.73 14.22
C ASP A 230 19.26 15.55 12.97
N ASP A 231 19.33 16.87 13.10
CA ASP A 231 19.64 17.78 12.00
C ASP A 231 21.07 17.61 11.46
N GLU A 232 22.06 17.31 12.30
CA GLU A 232 23.46 17.13 11.89
C GLU A 232 23.64 15.87 11.03
N ASN A 233 23.11 14.73 11.49
CA ASN A 233 23.19 13.48 10.74
C ASN A 233 22.24 13.45 9.55
N MET A 234 21.09 14.13 9.61
CA MET A 234 20.25 14.34 8.41
C MET A 234 20.98 15.14 7.34
N TYR A 235 21.70 16.20 7.70
CA TYR A 235 22.52 16.95 6.73
C TYR A 235 23.57 16.05 6.07
N LYS A 236 24.30 15.25 6.87
CA LYS A 236 25.30 14.30 6.36
C LYS A 236 24.68 13.25 5.44
N ASN A 237 23.52 12.71 5.80
CA ASN A 237 22.82 11.68 5.04
C ASN A 237 22.19 12.22 3.75
N VAL A 238 21.59 13.41 3.78
CA VAL A 238 21.12 14.08 2.56
C VAL A 238 22.30 14.38 1.63
N LYS A 239 23.43 14.86 2.19
CA LYS A 239 24.66 15.04 1.42
C LYS A 239 25.16 13.73 0.84
N TYR A 240 25.20 12.64 1.62
CA TYR A 240 25.58 11.31 1.14
C TYR A 240 24.69 10.86 -0.01
N ILE A 241 23.37 10.96 0.14
CA ILE A 241 22.42 10.61 -0.92
C ILE A 241 22.68 11.44 -2.16
N ILE A 242 22.87 12.77 -2.05
CA ILE A 242 23.10 13.65 -3.20
C ILE A 242 24.47 13.42 -3.85
N ASP A 243 25.53 13.25 -3.05
CA ASP A 243 26.90 13.04 -3.54
C ASP A 243 27.02 11.70 -4.25
N ASN A 244 26.28 10.68 -3.81
CA ASN A 244 26.24 9.36 -4.42
C ASN A 244 25.08 9.21 -5.43
N VAL A 245 24.11 10.13 -5.43
CA VAL A 245 22.91 10.19 -6.30
C VAL A 245 22.39 11.65 -6.38
N GLY A 246 22.84 12.49 -7.32
CA GLY A 246 22.44 13.91 -7.38
C GLY A 246 22.01 14.41 -8.77
N PRO A 247 21.13 15.44 -8.88
CA PRO A 247 21.15 16.61 -7.99
C PRO A 247 19.80 17.35 -7.68
N GLY A 248 19.27 17.24 -6.44
CA GLY A 248 18.64 18.40 -5.76
C GLY A 248 17.32 18.23 -4.97
N TYR A 249 17.22 18.93 -3.82
CA TYR A 249 16.01 19.26 -3.04
C TYR A 249 16.26 20.51 -2.15
N ILE A 250 15.26 21.39 -1.95
CA ILE A 250 15.30 22.55 -1.02
C ILE A 250 13.93 22.73 -0.35
N ASP A 251 13.92 22.80 0.98
CA ASP A 251 12.79 22.41 1.83
C ASP A 251 12.39 23.44 2.89
N THR A 252 13.05 24.56 2.85
CA THR A 252 12.82 25.58 3.84
C THR A 252 12.81 26.92 3.14
N SER A 253 11.59 27.32 2.84
CA SER A 253 11.09 28.60 3.33
C SER A 253 11.17 28.72 4.85
N ILE A 254 11.70 27.74 5.58
CA ILE A 254 12.33 27.86 6.91
C ILE A 254 11.35 28.46 7.93
N ARG A 255 10.06 28.37 7.62
CA ARG A 255 9.01 29.09 8.32
C ARG A 255 7.64 28.43 8.19
N PRO A 256 6.98 28.29 9.33
CA PRO A 256 7.62 27.58 10.45
C PRO A 256 6.75 26.45 11.04
N TRP A 257 5.54 26.21 10.53
CA TRP A 257 4.49 25.48 11.27
C TRP A 257 3.88 24.25 10.58
N ASN A 258 4.43 23.76 9.46
CA ASN A 258 3.70 22.84 8.55
C ASN A 258 3.76 21.35 8.95
N THR A 259 3.31 21.06 10.18
CA THR A 259 3.63 19.87 10.97
C THR A 259 2.53 18.79 11.04
N HIS A 260 1.32 19.06 10.57
CA HIS A 260 0.20 18.11 10.71
C HIS A 260 0.15 17.03 9.60
N ASN A 261 1.21 16.94 8.80
CA ASN A 261 1.45 16.09 7.63
C ASN A 261 1.41 14.58 7.89
N THR A 262 0.39 14.00 8.53
CA THR A 262 0.44 12.54 8.68
C THR A 262 -0.89 11.82 8.90
N ARG A 263 -0.94 10.56 8.39
CA ARG A 263 -1.85 9.40 8.70
C ARG A 263 -3.08 9.19 7.75
N ASN A 264 -3.90 8.10 7.72
CA ASN A 264 -3.79 6.59 7.55
C ASN A 264 -5.15 5.96 7.01
N ARG A 265 -5.24 4.67 6.54
CA ARG A 265 -6.22 4.17 5.49
C ARG A 265 -6.83 2.71 5.61
N VAL A 266 -8.05 2.40 5.05
CA VAL A 266 -8.93 1.20 5.32
C VAL A 266 -9.58 0.49 4.06
N ASN A 267 -9.09 -0.68 3.62
CA ASN A 267 -9.79 -1.68 2.76
C ASN A 267 -10.38 -1.27 1.38
N GLY A 268 -9.53 -0.77 0.47
CA GLY A 268 -9.74 -0.83 -0.99
C GLY A 268 -10.75 0.15 -1.60
N LYS A 269 -11.98 0.22 -1.09
CA LYS A 269 -12.96 1.29 -1.44
C LYS A 269 -12.46 2.65 -1.00
N TYR A 270 -11.70 2.63 0.08
CA TYR A 270 -10.89 3.71 0.55
C TYR A 270 -9.88 4.20 -0.50
N TYR A 271 -9.27 3.32 -1.30
CA TYR A 271 -8.21 3.71 -2.24
C TYR A 271 -8.75 4.52 -3.42
N GLU A 272 -9.88 4.09 -4.04
CA GLU A 272 -10.53 4.86 -5.10
C GLU A 272 -11.12 6.18 -4.59
N THR A 273 -11.78 6.18 -3.42
CA THR A 273 -12.29 7.41 -2.80
C THR A 273 -11.16 8.37 -2.47
N ALA A 274 -10.03 7.86 -1.98
CA ALA A 274 -8.88 8.69 -1.66
C ALA A 274 -8.20 9.28 -2.89
N LEU A 275 -8.07 8.53 -3.99
CA LEU A 275 -7.56 9.05 -5.25
C LEU A 275 -8.54 10.10 -5.80
N SER A 276 -9.84 9.82 -5.81
CA SER A 276 -10.86 10.80 -6.23
C SER A 276 -10.82 12.09 -5.41
N ALA A 277 -10.70 11.98 -4.08
CA ALA A 277 -10.60 13.14 -3.19
C ALA A 277 -9.29 13.89 -3.39
N ALA A 278 -8.17 13.16 -3.58
CA ALA A 278 -6.90 13.79 -3.94
C ALA A 278 -7.05 14.59 -5.23
N LEU A 279 -7.60 14.03 -6.31
CA LEU A 279 -7.78 14.74 -7.58
C LEU A 279 -8.62 16.02 -7.44
N GLN A 280 -9.69 16.00 -6.64
CA GLN A 280 -10.51 17.19 -6.36
C GLN A 280 -9.74 18.34 -5.69
N THR A 281 -8.67 18.04 -4.94
CA THR A 281 -7.83 19.07 -4.31
C THR A 281 -6.84 19.75 -5.28
N ARG A 282 -6.79 19.31 -6.54
CA ARG A 282 -5.82 19.76 -7.56
C ARG A 282 -4.35 19.68 -7.09
N PRO A 283 -3.90 18.55 -6.52
CA PRO A 283 -2.59 18.46 -5.88
C PRO A 283 -1.50 18.43 -6.95
N SER A 284 -0.34 18.99 -6.63
CA SER A 284 0.82 19.00 -7.53
C SER A 284 1.47 17.63 -7.67
N LEU A 285 1.32 16.75 -6.66
CA LEU A 285 1.81 15.36 -6.58
C LEU A 285 0.82 14.46 -5.82
N ILE A 286 0.81 13.16 -6.11
CA ILE A 286 0.09 12.12 -5.36
C ILE A 286 1.06 11.00 -4.98
N SER A 287 0.99 10.50 -3.74
CA SER A 287 1.76 9.32 -3.30
C SER A 287 0.84 8.14 -2.96
N VAL A 288 1.26 6.95 -3.37
CA VAL A 288 0.61 5.66 -3.10
C VAL A 288 1.34 4.94 -1.97
N THR A 289 0.64 4.64 -0.89
CA THR A 289 1.10 3.75 0.19
C THR A 289 0.35 2.42 0.05
N SER A 290 0.99 1.35 -0.43
CA SER A 290 2.40 1.21 -0.83
C SER A 290 2.53 0.30 -2.03
N PHE A 291 3.73 0.17 -2.60
CA PHE A 291 4.02 -0.87 -3.58
C PHE A 291 3.95 -2.24 -2.91
N ASN A 292 4.77 -2.46 -1.87
CA ASN A 292 5.01 -3.77 -1.30
C ASN A 292 5.19 -3.79 0.24
N GLU A 293 4.51 -2.93 1.00
CA GLU A 293 4.50 -3.05 2.47
C GLU A 293 3.56 -4.18 2.92
N TRP A 294 4.04 -5.41 2.82
CA TRP A 294 3.25 -6.62 3.06
C TRP A 294 2.81 -6.79 4.52
N HIS A 295 3.61 -6.29 5.47
CA HIS A 295 3.30 -6.42 6.90
C HIS A 295 2.02 -5.67 7.27
N GLU A 296 1.79 -4.51 6.65
CA GLU A 296 0.63 -3.66 6.89
C GLU A 296 -0.55 -3.96 5.96
N GLY A 297 -0.37 -4.84 4.97
CA GLY A 297 -1.43 -5.17 4.01
C GLY A 297 -1.82 -3.99 3.10
N THR A 298 -0.89 -3.05 2.86
CA THR A 298 -1.14 -1.84 2.04
C THR A 298 -0.63 -1.95 0.61
N GLN A 299 -0.06 -3.10 0.25
CA GLN A 299 0.58 -3.34 -1.04
C GLN A 299 -0.39 -3.25 -2.22
N ILE A 300 0.06 -2.66 -3.33
CA ILE A 300 -0.57 -2.80 -4.65
C ILE A 300 0.11 -3.88 -5.52
N GLU A 301 1.24 -4.41 -5.07
CA GLU A 301 1.91 -5.58 -5.66
C GLU A 301 0.92 -6.75 -5.76
N LYS A 302 1.10 -7.59 -6.79
CA LYS A 302 0.24 -8.73 -7.06
C LYS A 302 0.24 -9.73 -5.90
N ALA A 303 -0.95 -10.05 -5.39
CA ALA A 303 -1.17 -11.10 -4.40
C ALA A 303 -2.00 -12.26 -4.98
N VAL A 304 -1.77 -13.46 -4.45
CA VAL A 304 -2.43 -14.69 -4.91
C VAL A 304 -3.14 -15.41 -3.75
N PRO A 305 -4.22 -16.15 -4.02
CA PRO A 305 -4.84 -17.02 -3.03
C PRO A 305 -3.84 -18.07 -2.51
N LYS A 306 -3.70 -18.17 -1.18
CA LYS A 306 -2.86 -19.18 -0.53
C LYS A 306 -3.56 -19.71 0.71
N ARG A 307 -3.50 -21.03 0.88
CA ARG A 307 -4.03 -21.74 2.05
C ARG A 307 -2.99 -22.75 2.53
N THR A 308 -2.77 -22.77 3.84
CA THR A 308 -1.97 -23.77 4.55
C THR A 308 -2.87 -24.59 5.48
N SER A 309 -2.29 -25.50 6.26
CA SER A 309 -3.02 -26.23 7.30
C SER A 309 -3.56 -25.32 8.41
N SER A 310 -2.88 -24.20 8.68
CA SER A 310 -3.19 -23.29 9.79
C SER A 310 -3.79 -21.95 9.35
N THR A 311 -3.54 -21.52 8.12
CA THR A 311 -3.82 -20.14 7.69
C THR A 311 -4.51 -20.10 6.33
N VAL A 312 -5.51 -19.24 6.19
CA VAL A 312 -6.09 -18.85 4.90
C VAL A 312 -5.72 -17.38 4.70
N TYR A 313 -4.84 -17.10 3.73
CA TYR A 313 -4.44 -15.72 3.44
C TYR A 313 -5.56 -14.97 2.73
N LEU A 314 -5.60 -13.66 2.93
CA LEU A 314 -6.45 -12.77 2.15
C LEU A 314 -5.91 -12.69 0.71
N ASP A 315 -6.80 -12.39 -0.22
CA ASP A 315 -6.49 -12.28 -1.64
C ASP A 315 -7.43 -11.29 -2.34
N TYR A 316 -7.22 -11.07 -3.64
CA TYR A 316 -7.95 -10.07 -4.41
C TYR A 316 -9.20 -10.62 -5.11
N ARG A 317 -9.64 -11.85 -4.81
CA ARG A 317 -10.81 -12.44 -5.46
C ARG A 317 -12.08 -11.62 -5.17
N PRO A 318 -13.03 -11.56 -6.12
CA PRO A 318 -13.09 -12.32 -7.38
C PRO A 318 -12.21 -11.76 -8.53
N HIS A 319 -11.39 -10.74 -8.28
CA HIS A 319 -10.53 -10.12 -9.29
C HIS A 319 -9.17 -10.84 -9.43
N LYS A 320 -8.40 -10.42 -10.44
CA LYS A 320 -7.06 -10.93 -10.74
C LYS A 320 -6.01 -10.37 -9.77
N PRO A 321 -4.83 -11.00 -9.64
CA PRO A 321 -3.72 -10.49 -8.82
C PRO A 321 -3.30 -9.05 -9.16
N GLY A 322 -3.47 -8.62 -10.42
CA GLY A 322 -3.13 -7.28 -10.89
C GLY A 322 -4.18 -6.18 -10.63
N LEU A 323 -5.26 -6.45 -9.89
CA LEU A 323 -6.37 -5.49 -9.68
C LEU A 323 -5.89 -4.09 -9.29
N TYR A 324 -5.01 -3.99 -8.29
CA TYR A 324 -4.59 -2.69 -7.77
C TYR A 324 -3.63 -1.95 -8.71
N LEU A 325 -2.89 -2.66 -9.56
CA LEU A 325 -2.09 -2.06 -10.63
C LEU A 325 -3.00 -1.47 -11.71
N GLU A 326 -4.04 -2.21 -12.12
CA GLU A 326 -5.03 -1.76 -13.10
C GLU A 326 -5.81 -0.53 -12.62
N LEU A 327 -6.25 -0.54 -11.36
CA LEU A 327 -6.90 0.62 -10.73
C LEU A 327 -5.94 1.81 -10.65
N THR A 328 -4.68 1.59 -10.26
CA THR A 328 -3.69 2.67 -10.18
C THR A 328 -3.44 3.29 -11.55
N ARG A 329 -3.35 2.49 -12.62
CA ARG A 329 -3.25 3.00 -14.00
C ARG A 329 -4.42 3.90 -14.37
N LYS A 330 -5.64 3.41 -14.18
CA LYS A 330 -6.89 4.16 -14.47
C LYS A 330 -6.89 5.53 -13.81
N TRP A 331 -6.51 5.60 -12.53
CA TRP A 331 -6.47 6.85 -11.78
C TRP A 331 -5.26 7.73 -12.12
N SER A 332 -4.12 7.13 -12.44
CA SER A 332 -2.93 7.84 -12.93
C SER A 332 -3.21 8.59 -14.23
N GLU A 333 -3.88 7.94 -15.19
CA GLU A 333 -4.27 8.54 -16.47
C GLU A 333 -5.27 9.68 -16.27
N LYS A 334 -6.27 9.49 -15.38
CA LYS A 334 -7.24 10.54 -15.03
C LYS A 334 -6.53 11.75 -14.40
N TYR A 335 -5.64 11.50 -13.44
CA TYR A 335 -4.87 12.56 -12.78
C TYR A 335 -3.99 13.33 -13.77
N SER A 336 -3.30 12.64 -14.67
CA SER A 336 -2.46 13.28 -15.68
C SER A 336 -3.26 14.22 -16.59
N LYS A 337 -4.47 13.82 -17.00
CA LYS A 337 -5.36 14.65 -17.83
C LYS A 337 -5.87 15.87 -17.08
N GLU A 338 -6.34 15.69 -15.85
CA GLU A 338 -6.82 16.80 -15.00
C GLU A 338 -5.69 17.78 -14.66
N ARG A 339 -4.49 17.29 -14.37
CA ARG A 339 -3.34 18.16 -14.05
C ARG A 339 -2.90 19.01 -15.24
N ALA A 340 -2.97 18.49 -16.47
CA ALA A 340 -2.57 19.24 -17.66
C ALA A 340 -3.42 20.51 -17.87
N THR A 341 -4.72 20.46 -17.58
CA THR A 341 -5.59 21.64 -17.65
C THR A 341 -5.26 22.66 -16.56
N TYR A 342 -4.78 22.20 -15.40
CA TYR A 342 -4.41 23.08 -14.30
C TYR A 342 -3.14 23.87 -14.61
N ALA A 343 -2.16 23.21 -15.25
CA ALA A 343 -0.93 23.85 -15.68
C ALA A 343 -1.20 24.93 -16.75
N SER A 344 -2.12 24.71 -17.68
CA SER A 344 -2.52 25.72 -18.67
C SER A 344 -3.29 26.90 -18.06
N ASP A 345 -4.12 26.68 -17.04
CA ASP A 345 -4.81 27.76 -16.32
C ASP A 345 -3.80 28.68 -15.59
N HIS A 346 -2.69 28.13 -15.09
CA HIS A 346 -1.63 28.89 -14.40
C HIS A 346 -0.60 29.53 -15.35
N GLN A 347 -0.58 29.13 -16.63
CA GLN A 347 0.33 29.67 -17.65
C GLN A 347 -0.34 30.66 -18.62
N SER A 348 -1.63 30.97 -18.47
CA SER A 348 -2.30 32.01 -19.27
C SER A 348 -1.63 33.38 -19.03
N PRO A 349 -0.92 33.95 -20.02
CA PRO A 349 -0.04 35.08 -19.76
C PRO A 349 -0.83 36.39 -19.73
N GLY A 350 -0.76 37.09 -18.60
CA GLY A 350 -0.96 38.55 -18.54
C GLY A 350 0.20 39.33 -19.18
N LEU A 351 0.73 38.84 -20.30
CA LEU A 351 1.85 39.45 -21.03
C LEU A 351 1.37 39.98 -22.38
N ASN A 352 0.34 40.85 -22.36
CA ASN A 352 -0.12 41.58 -23.54
C ASN A 352 -0.53 43.03 -23.25
N ALA A 353 0.00 43.63 -22.18
CA ALA A 353 -0.15 45.07 -21.94
C ALA A 353 1.21 45.65 -21.54
N LEU A 354 1.59 46.75 -22.21
CA LEU A 354 2.76 47.61 -21.97
C LEU A 354 4.06 47.27 -22.72
N ILE A 355 4.00 47.24 -24.06
CA ILE A 355 4.98 47.97 -24.89
C ILE A 355 4.23 48.68 -26.02
N LYS A 356 3.65 49.82 -25.68
CA LYS A 356 3.33 50.92 -26.61
C LYS A 356 3.28 52.20 -25.78
N VAL A 357 4.42 52.86 -25.64
CA VAL A 357 4.61 54.32 -25.80
C VAL A 357 6.04 54.53 -26.27
#